data_AF-A0A1D4USA5-F1
#
_entry.id   AF-A0A1D4USA5-F1
#
_cell.length_a   1.000
_cell.length_b   1.000
_cell.length_c   1.000
_cell.angle_alpha   90.00
_cell.angle_beta   90.00
_cell.angle_gamma   90.00
#
_symmetry.space_group_name_H-M   'P 1'
#
loop_
_entity.id
_entity.type
_entity.pdbx_description
1 polymer ?
#
loop_
_entity_poly.entity_id
_entity_poly.type
_entity_poly.pdbx_seq_one_letter_code
_entity_poly.pdbx_strand_id
1 'polypeptide(L)'
;MLNLLSNVETSLYEIQMLNYKYENIQLRNFPFGGDIIFVRIIRNNESIVPHGDTQLRYGDRLIVTGAKEYVDELKQELEFYF
;
A
#
# COMPACT_ATOMS: atom_id res chain seq x y z
N MET A 1 -16.01 -13.31 7.36
CA MET A 1 -16.20 -12.65 6.05
C MET A 1 -16.53 -11.19 6.34
N LEU A 2 -15.59 -10.26 6.10
CA LEU A 2 -15.79 -8.83 6.36
C LEU A 2 -16.39 -8.19 5.10
N ASN A 3 -17.70 -7.97 5.12
CA ASN A 3 -18.38 -7.11 4.17
C ASN A 3 -18.22 -5.66 4.64
N LEU A 4 -17.23 -4.95 4.11
CA LEU A 4 -17.05 -3.53 4.38
C LEU A 4 -17.59 -2.72 3.18
N LEU A 5 -18.84 -2.30 3.32
CA LEU A 5 -19.44 -1.10 2.72
C LEU A 5 -19.56 -1.06 1.18
N SER A 6 -20.74 -1.46 0.73
CA SER A 6 -21.37 -1.00 -0.52
C SER A 6 -21.58 0.53 -0.51
N ASN A 7 -21.27 1.19 -1.64
CA ASN A 7 -21.65 2.56 -2.07
C ASN A 7 -20.64 3.73 -1.98
N VAL A 8 -19.37 3.49 -2.36
CA VAL A 8 -18.60 4.36 -3.30
C VAL A 8 -17.69 3.39 -4.06
N GLU A 9 -17.51 3.51 -5.39
CA GLU A 9 -16.59 2.67 -6.18
C GLU A 9 -15.09 2.91 -5.85
N THR A 10 -14.73 3.13 -4.59
CA THR A 10 -13.32 3.17 -4.19
C THR A 10 -12.86 1.72 -3.98
N SER A 11 -12.28 1.15 -5.03
CA SER A 11 -11.75 -0.21 -4.96
C SER A 11 -10.56 -0.28 -4.01
N LEU A 12 -10.48 -1.36 -3.24
CA LEU A 12 -9.29 -1.72 -2.49
C LEU A 12 -8.38 -2.55 -3.40
N TYR A 13 -7.09 -2.26 -3.35
CA TYR A 13 -6.07 -2.95 -4.12
C TYR A 13 -5.03 -3.53 -3.18
N GLU A 14 -4.49 -4.68 -3.57
CA GLU A 14 -3.36 -5.30 -2.91
C GLU A 14 -2.11 -5.14 -3.77
N ILE A 15 -1.04 -4.65 -3.15
CA ILE A 15 0.29 -4.49 -3.76
C ILE A 15 1.31 -5.19 -2.85
N GLN A 16 2.19 -5.99 -3.43
CA GLN A 16 3.31 -6.55 -2.67
C GLN A 16 4.46 -5.56 -2.64
N MET A 17 4.97 -5.26 -1.44
CA MET A 17 6.21 -4.50 -1.26
C MET A 17 7.38 -5.44 -1.53
N LEU A 18 7.67 -5.62 -2.80
CA LEU A 18 8.86 -6.29 -3.28
C LEU A 18 9.72 -5.19 -3.86
N ASN A 19 10.17 -4.20 -3.09
CA ASN A 19 11.21 -3.30 -3.60
C ASN A 19 12.12 -2.80 -2.48
N TYR A 20 13.35 -3.32 -2.44
CA TYR A 20 14.35 -2.97 -1.43
C TYR A 20 14.70 -1.47 -1.41
N LYS A 21 14.52 -0.75 -2.52
CA LYS A 21 14.68 0.72 -2.56
C LYS A 21 13.76 1.43 -1.56
N TYR A 22 12.61 0.84 -1.27
CA TYR A 22 11.61 1.41 -0.36
C TYR A 22 11.63 0.75 1.02
N GLU A 23 12.56 -0.17 1.29
CA GLU A 23 12.68 -0.80 2.60
C GLU A 23 13.09 0.21 3.66
N ASN A 24 12.45 0.13 4.84
CA ASN A 24 12.64 1.03 5.98
C ASN A 24 12.22 2.49 5.76
N ILE A 25 11.66 2.84 4.59
CA ILE A 25 11.05 4.14 4.38
C ILE A 25 9.80 4.24 5.25
N GLN A 26 9.73 5.28 6.08
CA GLN A 26 8.53 5.64 6.82
C GLN A 26 7.47 6.19 5.86
N LEU A 27 6.20 5.83 6.04
CA LEU A 27 5.12 6.28 5.16
C LEU A 27 5.07 7.81 5.03
N ARG A 28 5.37 8.58 6.08
CA ARG A 28 5.43 10.06 5.98
C ARG A 28 6.48 10.60 5.00
N ASN A 29 7.52 9.81 4.73
CA ASN A 29 8.63 10.14 3.84
C ASN A 29 8.49 9.41 2.50
N PHE A 30 7.42 8.64 2.30
CA PHE A 30 7.19 7.93 1.06
C PHE A 30 6.89 8.97 -0.05
N PRO A 31 7.49 8.84 -1.24
CA PRO A 31 7.25 9.78 -2.33
C PRO A 31 5.86 9.53 -2.92
N PHE A 32 4.83 10.12 -2.33
CA PHE A 32 3.46 10.01 -2.82
C PHE A 32 3.31 10.72 -4.17
N GLY A 33 3.07 9.95 -5.23
CA GLY A 33 2.85 10.46 -6.58
C GLY A 33 1.44 11.01 -6.85
N GLY A 34 0.49 10.79 -5.94
CA GLY A 34 -0.90 11.18 -6.17
C GLY A 34 -1.88 10.70 -5.09
N ASP A 35 -3.13 10.46 -5.52
CA ASP A 35 -4.24 10.06 -4.64
C ASP A 35 -4.14 8.57 -4.28
N ILE A 36 -3.39 8.28 -3.20
CA ILE A 36 -3.26 6.95 -2.61
C ILE A 36 -3.37 7.04 -1.09
N ILE A 37 -4.17 6.14 -0.51
CA ILE A 37 -4.28 5.93 0.93
C ILE A 37 -3.87 4.49 1.25
N PHE A 38 -2.90 4.35 2.15
CA PHE A 38 -2.60 3.06 2.77
C PHE A 38 -3.67 2.75 3.82
N VAL A 39 -4.43 1.68 3.62
CA VAL A 39 -5.54 1.27 4.49
C VAL A 39 -5.05 0.30 5.57
N ARG A 40 -4.29 -0.72 5.17
CA ARG A 40 -3.68 -1.73 6.06
C ARG A 40 -2.35 -2.22 5.48
N ILE A 41 -1.46 -2.66 6.37
CA ILE A 41 -0.28 -3.44 5.99
C ILE A 41 -0.41 -4.82 6.61
N ILE A 42 -0.31 -5.87 5.80
CA ILE A 42 -0.26 -7.24 6.28
C ILE A 42 1.21 -7.68 6.31
N ARG A 43 1.70 -7.99 7.52
CA ARG A 43 3.09 -8.39 7.77
C ARG A 43 3.09 -9.55 8.73
N ASN A 44 3.79 -10.65 8.42
CA ASN A 44 3.84 -11.83 9.27
C ASN A 44 2.45 -12.32 9.73
N ASN A 45 1.46 -12.27 8.83
CA ASN A 45 0.06 -12.59 9.07
C ASN A 45 -0.68 -11.66 10.07
N GLU A 46 -0.08 -10.53 10.47
CA GLU A 46 -0.72 -9.51 11.29
C GLU A 46 -1.19 -8.32 10.45
N SER A 47 -2.33 -7.74 10.81
CA SER A 47 -2.86 -6.53 10.18
C SER A 47 -2.46 -5.29 10.98
N ILE A 48 -1.59 -4.46 10.39
CA ILE A 48 -1.08 -3.22 10.95
C ILE A 48 -1.93 -2.06 10.41
N VAL A 49 -2.33 -1.13 11.29
CA VAL A 49 -2.88 0.16 10.89
C VAL A 49 -1.72 1.10 10.56
N PRO A 50 -1.61 1.60 9.32
CA PRO A 50 -0.50 2.46 8.92
C PRO A 50 -0.59 3.84 9.57
N HIS A 51 0.57 4.32 10.02
CA HIS A 51 0.80 5.67 10.52
C HIS A 51 2.03 6.27 9.85
N GLY A 52 2.26 7.57 10.02
CA GLY A 52 3.37 8.24 9.36
C GLY A 52 4.76 7.70 9.72
N ASP A 53 4.94 7.10 10.90
CA ASP A 53 6.17 6.41 11.34
C ASP A 53 6.25 4.94 10.93
N THR A 54 5.17 4.37 10.38
CA THR A 54 5.17 2.99 9.90
C THR A 54 6.17 2.86 8.77
N GLN A 55 7.13 1.96 8.94
CA GLN A 55 8.14 1.66 7.94
C GLN A 55 7.64 0.54 7.03
N LEU A 56 7.82 0.69 5.72
CA LEU A 56 7.66 -0.39 4.77
C LEU A 56 8.75 -1.45 4.95
N ARG A 57 8.39 -2.72 4.83
CA ARG A 57 9.33 -3.85 4.86
C ARG A 57 9.14 -4.71 3.63
N TYR A 58 10.23 -5.28 3.16
CA TYR A 58 10.19 -6.25 2.07
C TYR A 58 9.25 -7.41 2.44
N GLY A 59 8.38 -7.79 1.51
CA GLY A 59 7.36 -8.82 1.69
C GLY A 59 6.05 -8.34 2.36
N ASP A 60 5.93 -7.06 2.72
CA ASP A 60 4.65 -6.51 3.15
C ASP A 60 3.59 -6.66 2.04
N ARG A 61 2.35 -6.98 2.42
CA ARG A 61 1.20 -6.85 1.52
C ARG A 61 0.42 -5.59 1.91
N LEU A 62 0.41 -4.63 1.00
CA LEU A 62 -0.15 -3.31 1.20
C LEU A 62 -1.58 -3.30 0.68
N ILE A 63 -2.53 -2.99 1.55
CA ILE A 63 -3.92 -2.73 1.15
C ILE A 63 -4.05 -1.23 0.96
N VAL A 64 -4.30 -0.80 -0.26
CA VAL A 64 -4.38 0.61 -0.64
C VAL A 64 -5.71 0.92 -1.32
N THR A 65 -6.05 2.20 -1.35
CA THR A 65 -7.19 2.72 -2.11
C THR A 65 -6.83 4.08 -2.70
N GLY A 66 -7.45 4.46 -3.81
CA GLY A 66 -7.09 5.67 -4.55
C GLY A 66 -7.47 5.57 -6.02
N ALA A 67 -7.07 6.57 -6.81
CA ALA A 67 -7.30 6.54 -8.25
C ALA A 67 -6.48 5.41 -8.90
N LYS A 68 -7.10 4.70 -9.86
CA LYS A 68 -6.53 3.49 -10.46
C LYS A 68 -5.15 3.72 -11.09
N GLU A 69 -4.95 4.85 -11.76
CA GLU A 69 -3.66 5.22 -12.38
C GLU A 69 -2.51 5.25 -11.36
N TYR A 70 -2.70 5.91 -10.21
CA TYR A 70 -1.69 5.97 -9.16
C TYR A 70 -1.46 4.62 -8.46
N VAL A 71 -2.52 3.83 -8.30
CA VAL A 71 -2.39 2.45 -7.78
C VAL A 71 -1.56 1.59 -8.74
N ASP A 72 -1.82 1.68 -10.04
CA ASP A 72 -1.08 0.92 -11.05
C ASP A 72 0.39 1.36 -11.08
N GLU A 73 0.69 2.66 -11.02
CA GLU A 73 2.05 3.20 -10.89
C GLU A 73 2.76 2.67 -9.63
N LEU A 74 2.13 2.78 -8.46
CA LEU A 74 2.68 2.28 -7.21
C LEU A 74 2.95 0.78 -7.27
N LYS A 75 2.06 0.03 -7.95
CA LYS A 75 2.24 -1.42 -8.15
C LYS A 75 3.45 -1.72 -9.03
N GLN A 76 3.67 -0.95 -10.10
CA GLN A 76 4.87 -1.09 -10.93
C GLN A 76 6.15 -0.83 -10.12
N GLU A 77 6.16 0.24 -9.31
CA GLU A 77 7.33 0.59 -8.49
C GLU A 77 7.63 -0.46 -7.40
N LEU A 78 6.59 -0.95 -6.71
CA LEU A 78 6.76 -1.79 -5.53
C LEU A 78 6.75 -3.28 -5.81
N GLU A 79 6.05 -3.78 -6.83
CA GLU A 79 5.87 -5.23 -7.04
C GLU A 79 6.70 -5.76 -8.21
N PHE A 80 6.85 -4.98 -9.29
CA PHE A 80 7.43 -5.46 -10.55
C PHE A 80 8.84 -4.96 -10.85
N TYR A 81 9.32 -3.90 -10.18
CA TYR A 81 10.68 -3.34 -10.34
C TYR A 81 11.06 -2.96 -11.79
N PHE A 82 10.52 -1.87 -12.30
CA PHE A 82 11.06 -1.23 -13.52
C PHE A 82 12.12 -0.17 -13.20
#